data_AF-A0A0J9GTU4-F1
#
_entry.id   AF-A0A0J9GTU4-F1
#
_cell.length_a   1.000
_cell.length_b   1.000
_cell.length_c   1.000
_cell.angle_alpha   90.00
_cell.angle_beta   90.00
_cell.angle_gamma   90.00
#
_symmetry.space_group_name_H-M   'P 1'
#
loop_
_entity.id
_entity.type
_entity.pdbx_description
1 polymer ?
#
loop_
_entity_poly.entity_id
_entity_poly.type
_entity_poly.pdbx_seq_one_letter_code
_entity_poly.pdbx_strand_id
1 'polypeptide(L)'
;MNAMTATAESQRRIFNHFAKRLEERFGGGLDALTLWRALAYALAAEDWKLLRPVARVSRSGRRIFVCRLADGRWCFVLFDCPLGLPITVFREGMVITREGKPSLRLGVPREF
;
A
#
# COMPACT_ATOMS: atom_id res chain seq x y z
N MET A 1 14.37 8.12 14.64
CA MET A 1 13.27 7.13 14.58
C MET A 1 13.92 5.77 14.38
N ASN A 2 13.89 4.85 15.36
CA ASN A 2 14.52 3.53 15.20
C ASN A 2 13.65 2.70 14.26
N ALA A 3 14.07 2.56 13.00
CA ALA A 3 13.39 1.70 12.04
C ALA A 3 13.45 0.26 12.54
N MET A 4 12.29 -0.34 12.83
CA MET A 4 12.24 -1.77 13.09
C MET A 4 12.62 -2.48 11.79
N THR A 5 13.75 -3.18 11.79
CA THR A 5 14.18 -3.96 10.63
C THR A 5 13.44 -5.29 10.61
N ALA A 6 12.51 -5.46 9.67
CA ALA A 6 11.91 -6.76 9.39
C ALA A 6 12.99 -7.75 8.93
N THR A 7 12.96 -8.98 9.44
CA THR A 7 13.86 -10.06 8.98
C THR A 7 13.63 -10.36 7.50
N ALA A 8 14.65 -10.88 6.80
CA ALA A 8 14.54 -11.25 5.39
C ALA A 8 13.37 -12.22 5.13
N GLU A 9 13.13 -13.15 6.05
CA GLU A 9 11.99 -14.07 5.95
C GLU A 9 10.64 -13.34 6.06
N SER A 10 10.52 -12.39 7.00
CA SER A 10 9.31 -11.60 7.17
C SER A 10 9.05 -10.74 5.93
N GLN A 11 10.08 -10.07 5.40
CA GLN A 11 9.98 -9.31 4.15
C GLN A 11 9.53 -10.19 2.98
N ARG A 12 10.08 -11.39 2.84
CA ARG A 12 9.66 -12.35 1.80
C ARG A 12 8.20 -12.76 1.95
N ARG A 13 7.72 -13.04 3.16
CA ARG A 13 6.31 -13.37 3.42
C ARG A 13 5.39 -12.20 3.07
N ILE A 14 5.77 -10.98 3.44
CA ILE A 14 5.04 -9.75 3.11
C ILE A 14 4.99 -9.55 1.59
N PHE A 15 6.13 -9.65 0.90
CA PHE A 15 6.21 -9.54 -0.55
C PHE A 15 5.35 -10.58 -1.26
N ASN A 16 5.42 -11.85 -0.85
CA ASN A 16 4.59 -12.91 -1.46
C ASN A 16 3.09 -12.63 -1.28
N HIS A 17 2.69 -12.11 -0.12
CA HIS A 17 1.32 -11.68 0.10
C HIS A 17 0.94 -10.51 -0.81
N PHE A 18 1.80 -9.50 -0.91
CA PHE A 18 1.61 -8.35 -1.78
C PHE A 18 1.45 -8.77 -3.25
N ALA A 19 2.38 -9.58 -3.77
CA ALA A 19 2.41 -10.04 -5.15
C ALA A 19 1.15 -10.85 -5.50
N LYS A 20 0.77 -11.82 -4.64
CA LYS A 20 -0.48 -12.58 -4.81
C LYS A 20 -1.69 -11.66 -4.90
N ARG A 21 -1.77 -10.67 -4.02
CA ARG A 21 -2.89 -9.72 -4.00
C ARG A 21 -2.89 -8.75 -5.16
N LEU A 22 -1.72 -8.40 -5.69
CA LEU A 22 -1.60 -7.58 -6.89
C LEU A 22 -2.18 -8.34 -8.09
N GLU A 23 -1.76 -9.59 -8.29
CA GLU A 23 -2.28 -10.46 -9.34
C GLU A 23 -3.80 -10.64 -9.24
N GLU A 24 -4.32 -11.02 -8.07
CA GLU A 24 -5.75 -11.24 -7.87
C GLU A 24 -6.62 -10.00 -8.14
N ARG A 25 -6.07 -8.79 -7.94
CA ARG A 25 -6.82 -7.53 -7.98
C ARG A 25 -6.64 -6.78 -9.29
N PHE A 26 -5.46 -6.85 -9.89
CA PHE A 26 -5.10 -6.08 -11.08
C PHE A 26 -4.78 -6.97 -12.29
N GLY A 27 -4.80 -8.29 -12.13
CA GLY A 27 -4.40 -9.26 -13.15
C GLY A 27 -2.89 -9.27 -13.36
N GLY A 28 -2.46 -10.11 -14.31
CA GLY A 28 -1.08 -10.19 -14.75
C GLY A 28 -0.62 -8.94 -15.51
N GLY A 29 0.70 -8.76 -15.60
CA GLY A 29 1.35 -7.70 -16.37
C GLY A 29 1.96 -6.57 -15.54
N LEU A 30 1.72 -6.55 -14.23
CA LEU A 30 2.45 -5.67 -13.31
C LEU A 30 3.64 -6.41 -12.70
N ASP A 31 4.84 -5.84 -12.82
CA ASP A 31 6.00 -6.34 -12.09
C ASP A 31 5.84 -6.03 -10.59
N ALA A 32 5.47 -7.06 -9.83
CA ALA A 32 5.22 -6.95 -8.40
C ALA A 32 6.45 -6.49 -7.61
N LEU A 33 7.67 -6.94 -7.97
CA LEU A 33 8.88 -6.58 -7.24
C LEU A 33 9.24 -5.12 -7.48
N THR A 34 9.18 -4.69 -8.74
CA THR A 34 9.43 -3.30 -9.11
C THR A 34 8.42 -2.37 -8.44
N LEU A 35 7.13 -2.68 -8.51
CA LEU A 35 6.10 -1.87 -7.85
C LEU A 35 6.28 -1.84 -6.32
N TRP A 36 6.55 -2.98 -5.69
CA TRP A 36 6.74 -3.09 -4.25
C TRP A 36 7.92 -2.23 -3.76
N ARG A 37 9.05 -2.26 -4.48
CA ARG A 37 10.23 -1.44 -4.19
C ARG A 37 9.97 0.04 -4.44
N ALA A 38 9.33 0.40 -5.56
CA ALA A 38 9.02 1.79 -5.88
C ALA A 38 8.10 2.41 -4.82
N LEU A 39 7.12 1.66 -4.33
CA LEU A 39 6.22 2.08 -3.26
C LEU A 39 6.94 2.28 -1.92
N ALA A 40 7.83 1.35 -1.54
CA ALA A 40 8.65 1.50 -0.32
C ALA A 40 9.57 2.73 -0.42
N TYR A 41 10.20 2.94 -1.58
CA TYR A 41 11.03 4.11 -1.84
C TYR A 41 10.22 5.40 -1.76
N ALA A 42 9.05 5.48 -2.39
CA ALA A 42 8.20 6.67 -2.37
C ALA A 42 7.76 7.03 -0.94
N LEU A 43 7.44 6.04 -0.11
CA LEU A 43 7.15 6.27 1.30
C LEU A 43 8.37 6.80 2.07
N ALA A 44 9.54 6.20 1.87
CA ALA A 44 10.78 6.61 2.54
C ALA A 44 11.26 8.01 2.13
N ALA A 45 11.03 8.38 0.87
CA ALA A 45 11.33 9.71 0.32
C ALA A 45 10.24 10.75 0.61
N GLU A 46 9.14 10.36 1.26
CA GLU A 46 7.96 11.20 1.49
C GLU A 46 7.40 11.84 0.21
N ASP A 47 7.42 11.09 -0.91
CA ASP A 47 6.93 11.56 -2.20
C ASP A 47 5.40 11.49 -2.26
N TRP A 48 4.76 12.51 -1.69
CA TRP A 48 3.31 12.63 -1.63
C TRP A 48 2.67 13.01 -2.97
N LYS A 49 3.46 13.33 -4.00
CA LYS A 49 2.94 13.49 -5.36
C LYS A 49 2.64 12.13 -5.99
N LEU A 50 3.49 11.12 -5.71
CA LEU A 50 3.30 9.76 -6.20
C LEU A 50 2.43 8.91 -5.27
N LEU A 51 2.53 9.12 -3.95
CA LEU A 51 1.91 8.28 -2.94
C LEU A 51 1.11 9.10 -1.93
N ARG A 52 -0.16 9.35 -2.20
CA ARG A 52 -0.97 10.23 -1.33
C ARG A 52 -1.58 9.47 -0.15
N PRO A 53 -1.54 10.02 1.07
CA PRO A 53 -2.17 9.40 2.23
C PRO A 53 -3.70 9.44 2.12
N VAL A 54 -4.36 8.33 2.47
CA VAL A 54 -5.83 8.20 2.46
C VAL A 54 -6.38 8.09 3.87
N ALA A 55 -5.88 7.13 4.64
CA ALA A 55 -6.43 6.83 5.96
C ALA A 55 -5.44 6.12 6.86
N ARG A 56 -5.51 6.42 8.16
CA ARG A 56 -4.92 5.56 9.20
C ARG A 56 -5.83 4.36 9.45
N VAL A 57 -5.26 3.16 9.47
CA VAL A 57 -5.99 1.89 9.66
C VAL A 57 -5.85 1.36 11.07
N SER A 58 -4.68 1.50 11.69
CA SER A 58 -4.42 1.02 13.06
C SER A 58 -3.71 2.05 13.92
N ARG A 59 -3.73 1.84 15.24
CA ARG A 59 -2.91 2.62 16.16
C ARG A 59 -1.41 2.32 15.99
N SER A 60 -1.06 1.09 15.61
CA SER A 60 0.31 0.61 15.39
C SER A 60 1.04 1.23 14.20
N GLY A 61 0.40 2.11 13.42
CA GLY A 61 1.06 2.84 12.33
C GLY A 61 0.76 2.28 10.94
N ARG A 62 -0.23 1.41 10.77
CA ARG A 62 -0.68 1.01 9.44
C ARG A 62 -1.53 2.09 8.79
N ARG A 63 -1.25 2.39 7.53
CA ARG A 63 -1.91 3.46 6.76
C ARG A 63 -2.19 3.02 5.33
N ILE A 64 -3.27 3.52 4.77
CA ILE A 64 -3.60 3.39 3.35
C ILE A 64 -3.08 4.63 2.65
N PHE A 65 -2.43 4.39 1.53
CA PHE A 65 -2.06 5.40 0.55
C PHE A 65 -2.71 5.05 -0.79
N VAL A 66 -2.67 5.98 -1.73
CA VAL A 66 -3.12 5.78 -3.10
C VAL A 66 -2.07 6.29 -4.08
N CYS A 67 -1.87 5.54 -5.15
CA CYS A 67 -1.03 5.90 -6.28
C CYS A 67 -1.74 5.59 -7.60
N ARG A 68 -1.25 6.18 -8.68
CA ARG A 68 -1.68 5.89 -10.04
C ARG A 68 -0.69 4.92 -10.69
N LEU A 69 -1.19 3.82 -11.25
CA LEU A 69 -0.39 2.87 -12.01
C LEU A 69 -0.09 3.43 -13.41
N ALA A 70 0.90 2.84 -14.08
CA ALA A 70 1.32 3.26 -15.43
C ALA A 70 0.20 3.13 -16.48
N ASP A 71 -0.72 2.18 -16.30
CA ASP A 71 -1.90 1.99 -17.13
C ASP A 71 -3.09 2.90 -16.75
N GLY A 72 -2.87 3.85 -15.83
CA GLY A 72 -3.84 4.83 -15.41
C GLY A 72 -4.78 4.38 -14.29
N ARG A 73 -4.77 3.10 -13.89
CA ARG A 73 -5.61 2.58 -12.80
C ARG A 73 -5.17 3.10 -11.44
N TRP A 74 -6.12 3.26 -10.53
CA TRP A 74 -5.85 3.61 -9.14
C TRP A 74 -5.50 2.39 -8.30
N CYS A 75 -4.40 2.46 -7.57
CA CYS A 75 -3.95 1.44 -6.64
C CYS A 75 -3.89 2.00 -5.23
N PHE A 76 -4.70 1.46 -4.33
CA PHE A 76 -4.64 1.77 -2.91
C PHE A 76 -3.71 0.77 -2.25
N VAL A 77 -2.88 1.19 -1.30
CA VAL A 77 -1.86 0.33 -0.71
C VAL A 77 -1.88 0.48 0.79
N LEU A 78 -2.00 -0.64 1.52
CA LEU A 78 -1.77 -0.68 2.95
C LEU A 78 -0.28 -0.82 3.22
N PHE A 79 0.28 0.13 3.95
CA PHE A 79 1.64 0.10 4.44
C PHE A 79 1.67 -0.20 5.93
N ASP A 80 2.73 -0.90 6.35
CA ASP A 80 3.25 -0.84 7.71
C ASP A 80 4.28 0.29 7.77
N CYS A 81 3.88 1.49 8.22
CA CYS A 81 4.77 2.65 8.17
C CYS A 81 6.01 2.51 9.07
N PRO A 82 5.94 1.90 10.28
CA PRO A 82 7.13 1.59 11.06
C PRO A 82 8.18 0.72 10.34
N LEU A 83 7.73 -0.21 9.49
CA LEU A 83 8.62 -1.05 8.68
C LEU A 83 8.99 -0.40 7.34
N GLY A 84 8.25 0.61 6.90
CA GLY A 84 8.41 1.24 5.58
C GLY A 84 7.98 0.34 4.42
N LEU A 85 7.18 -0.71 4.67
CA LEU A 85 6.89 -1.74 3.68
C LEU A 85 5.41 -1.76 3.25
N PRO A 86 5.13 -1.91 1.94
CA PRO A 86 3.79 -2.19 1.46
C PRO A 86 3.40 -3.63 1.80
N ILE A 87 2.22 -3.81 2.40
CA ILE A 87 1.68 -5.12 2.78
C ILE A 87 0.75 -5.67 1.72
N THR A 88 -0.24 -4.88 1.28
CA THR A 88 -1.31 -5.36 0.39
C THR A 88 -1.89 -4.20 -0.41
N VAL A 89 -2.53 -4.50 -1.55
CA VAL A 89 -3.11 -3.49 -2.47
C VAL A 89 -4.63 -3.56 -2.54
N PHE A 90 -5.36 -2.53 -2.91
CA PHE A 90 -6.81 -2.58 -3.08
C PHE A 90 -7.20 -1.83 -4.35
N ARG A 91 -8.30 -2.28 -4.95
CA ARG A 91 -8.96 -1.53 -6.02
C ARG A 91 -9.83 -0.43 -5.43
N GLU A 92 -10.09 0.56 -6.28
CA GLU A 92 -11.20 1.47 -6.08
C GLU A 92 -12.52 0.71 -5.80
N GLY A 93 -13.37 1.27 -4.94
CA GLY A 93 -14.67 0.74 -4.56
C GLY A 93 -14.61 -0.33 -3.45
N MET A 94 -13.43 -0.89 -3.16
CA MET A 94 -13.28 -1.85 -2.07
C MET A 94 -13.56 -1.21 -0.70
N VAL A 95 -14.12 -1.99 0.21
CA VAL A 95 -14.40 -1.58 1.59
C VAL A 95 -13.34 -2.18 2.51
N ILE A 96 -12.76 -1.33 3.37
CA ILE A 96 -11.77 -1.76 4.35
C ILE A 96 -12.25 -1.48 5.77
N THR A 97 -11.96 -2.40 6.69
CA THR A 97 -12.18 -2.23 8.12
C THR A 97 -11.00 -1.48 8.74
N ARG A 98 -11.28 -0.63 9.73
CA ARG A 98 -10.27 0.16 10.45
C ARG A 98 -10.45 -0.06 11.95
N GLU A 99 -9.34 -0.08 12.67
CA GLU A 99 -9.36 -0.30 14.12
C GLU A 99 -10.09 0.86 14.82
N GLY A 100 -11.17 0.54 15.53
CA GLY A 100 -11.97 1.52 16.28
C GLY A 100 -12.65 2.59 15.42
N LYS A 101 -12.83 2.36 14.10
CA LYS A 101 -13.49 3.29 13.18
C LYS A 101 -14.45 2.57 12.23
N PRO A 102 -15.48 3.26 11.71
CA PRO A 102 -16.33 2.71 10.65
C PRO A 102 -15.52 2.27 9.43
N SER A 103 -16.03 1.27 8.73
CA SER A 103 -15.48 0.83 7.45
C SER A 103 -15.41 1.99 6.46
N LEU A 104 -14.39 1.96 5.60
CA LEU A 104 -14.15 2.97 4.58
C LEU A 104 -14.28 2.34 3.20
N ARG A 105 -15.15 2.88 2.35
CA ARG A 105 -15.12 2.59 0.92
C ARG A 105 -14.03 3.44 0.27
N LEU A 106 -13.10 2.80 -0.43
CA LEU A 106 -12.00 3.46 -1.12
C LEU A 106 -12.53 4.12 -2.38
N GLY A 107 -12.39 5.43 -2.48
CA GLY A 107 -12.75 6.21 -3.65
C GLY A 107 -11.58 7.07 -4.09
N VAL A 108 -11.55 7.42 -5.37
CA VAL A 108 -10.51 8.29 -5.93
C VAL A 108 -10.57 9.66 -5.25
N PRO A 109 -9.45 10.18 -4.73
CA PRO A 109 -9.41 11.55 -4.25
C PRO A 109 -9.74 12.50 -5.41
N ARG A 110 -10.64 13.47 -5.20
CA ARG A 110 -11.07 14.42 -6.24
C ARG A 110 -9.94 15.30 -6.78
N GLU A 111 -8.81 15.39 -6.06
CA GLU A 111 -7.73 16.35 -6.33
C GLU A 111 -6.36 15.66 -6.54
N PHE A 112 -6.32 14.51 -7.22
CA PHE A 112 -5.06 13.78 -7.44
C PHE A 112 -4.12 14.44 -8.45
#